data_AF-F6HJI2-F1
#
_entry.id   AF-F6HJI2-F1
#
_cell.length_a   1.000
_cell.length_b   1.000
_cell.length_c   1.000
_cell.angle_alpha   90.00
_cell.angle_beta   90.00
_cell.angle_gamma   90.00
#
_symmetry.space_group_name_H-M   'P 1'
#
loop_
_entity.id
_entity.type
_entity.pdbx_description
1 polymer ?
#
loop_
_entity_poly.entity_id
_entity_poly.type
_entity_poly.pdbx_seq_one_letter_code
_entity_poly.pdbx_strand_id
1 'polypeptide(L)'
;MIQLLFLVLFAEGIVALLLMVKIGPLRELVMKGLDQVKMGKGPATVKTIAGTMSVILLSSVTSILKIQNKGAKLGTMTPMDQVLWRTHLLETSLMGFSLFLGFLIDRMHHYLQKLNRLRGNAGASKEEFEKLQKERAQLKEKEEQASKEIKLLQEQISTLTQDLKKLKLEAEEKDKKVETAEAHVVSLQKQAADLLLEYDRLLEDNQNLQTQALGFRG
;
A
#
# COMPACT_ATOMS: atom_id res chain seq x y z
N MET A 1 -23.39 46.65 -26.91
CA MET A 1 -23.86 45.38 -26.30
C MET A 1 -23.42 44.16 -27.14
N ILE A 2 -23.70 44.14 -28.45
CA ILE A 2 -23.38 43.01 -29.35
C ILE A 2 -21.89 42.60 -29.35
N GLN A 3 -20.95 43.55 -29.39
CA GLN A 3 -19.50 43.23 -29.35
C GLN A 3 -19.07 42.52 -28.04
N LEU A 4 -19.65 42.91 -26.90
CA LEU A 4 -19.37 42.29 -25.60
C LEU A 4 -19.96 40.87 -25.55
N LEU A 5 -21.18 40.69 -26.05
CA LEU A 5 -21.80 39.36 -26.15
C LEU A 5 -20.99 38.43 -27.06
N PHE A 6 -20.44 38.95 -28.15
CA PHE A 6 -19.56 38.19 -29.05
C PHE A 6 -18.26 37.77 -28.35
N LEU A 7 -17.66 38.66 -27.57
CA LEU A 7 -16.46 38.37 -26.77
C LEU A 7 -16.72 37.31 -25.70
N VAL A 8 -17.85 37.41 -25.00
CA VAL A 8 -18.28 36.41 -24.01
C VAL A 8 -18.53 35.07 -24.68
N LEU A 9 -19.20 35.05 -25.83
CA LEU A 9 -19.47 33.83 -26.60
C LEU A 9 -18.18 33.18 -27.12
N PHE A 10 -17.19 33.97 -27.55
CA PHE A 10 -15.87 33.46 -27.88
C PHE A 10 -15.16 32.87 -26.67
N ALA A 11 -15.20 33.55 -25.52
CA ALA A 11 -14.61 33.04 -24.29
C ALA A 11 -15.27 31.74 -23.83
N GLU A 12 -16.60 31.67 -23.83
CA GLU A 12 -17.38 30.45 -23.54
C GLU A 12 -17.07 29.34 -24.56
N GLY A 13 -16.96 29.67 -25.85
CA GLY A 13 -16.58 28.74 -26.90
C GLY A 13 -15.18 28.18 -26.71
N ILE A 14 -14.21 29.01 -26.34
CA ILE A 14 -12.84 28.58 -25.99
C ILE A 14 -12.88 27.63 -24.80
N VAL A 15 -13.60 27.97 -23.73
CA VAL A 15 -13.74 27.09 -22.55
C VAL A 15 -14.39 25.76 -22.92
N ALA A 16 -15.47 25.78 -23.70
CA ALA A 16 -16.14 24.56 -24.18
C ALA A 16 -15.23 23.70 -25.06
N LEU A 17 -14.43 24.32 -25.94
CA LEU A 17 -13.42 23.63 -26.75
C LEU A 17 -12.34 23.01 -25.86
N LEU A 18 -11.78 23.74 -24.88
CA LEU A 18 -10.79 23.18 -23.96
C LEU A 18 -11.35 22.00 -23.15
N LEU A 19 -12.64 22.03 -22.80
CA LEU A 19 -13.31 20.92 -22.12
C LEU A 19 -13.54 19.71 -23.04
N MET A 20 -13.80 19.95 -24.32
CA MET A 20 -14.06 18.91 -25.32
C MET A 20 -12.75 18.26 -25.83
N VAL A 21 -11.68 19.04 -25.94
CA VAL A 21 -10.38 18.57 -26.37
C VAL A 21 -9.82 17.60 -25.31
N LYS A 22 -9.48 16.38 -25.72
CA LYS A 22 -8.98 15.28 -24.86
C LYS A 22 -7.57 15.51 -24.32
N ILE A 23 -7.15 16.75 -24.07
CA ILE A 23 -5.86 17.06 -23.47
C ILE A 23 -6.04 17.08 -21.95
N GLY A 24 -5.66 15.98 -21.29
CA GLY A 24 -5.74 15.79 -19.84
C GLY A 24 -5.28 16.99 -18.98
N PRO A 25 -4.10 17.58 -19.20
CA PRO A 25 -3.60 18.67 -18.35
C PRO A 25 -4.36 19.99 -18.51
N LEU A 26 -4.81 20.31 -19.73
CA LEU A 26 -5.59 21.54 -19.98
C LEU A 26 -6.99 21.45 -19.36
N ARG A 27 -7.61 20.27 -19.43
CA ARG A 27 -8.91 20.04 -18.78
C ARG A 27 -8.80 20.23 -17.27
N GLU A 28 -7.72 19.75 -16.67
CA GLU A 28 -7.46 19.92 -15.24
C GLU A 28 -7.23 21.39 -14.86
N LEU A 29 -6.53 22.15 -15.68
CA LEU A 29 -6.32 23.58 -15.49
C LEU A 29 -7.64 24.36 -15.55
N VAL A 30 -8.48 24.09 -16.56
CA VAL A 30 -9.81 24.71 -16.69
C VAL A 30 -10.71 24.32 -15.51
N MET A 31 -10.63 23.08 -15.02
CA MET A 31 -11.37 22.65 -13.84
C MET A 31 -10.89 23.35 -12.56
N LYS A 32 -9.58 23.49 -12.33
CA LYS A 32 -9.04 24.24 -11.17
C LYS A 32 -9.45 25.71 -11.21
N GLY A 33 -9.41 26.33 -12.39
CA GLY A 33 -9.89 27.70 -12.58
C GLY A 33 -11.39 27.83 -12.30
N LEU A 34 -12.22 26.91 -12.80
CA LEU A 34 -13.66 26.94 -12.56
C LEU A 34 -14.03 26.57 -11.12
N ASP A 35 -13.28 25.67 -10.48
CA ASP A 35 -13.41 25.32 -9.06
C ASP A 35 -13.05 26.54 -8.19
N GLN A 36 -12.01 27.30 -8.51
CA GLN A 36 -11.65 28.52 -7.77
C GLN A 36 -12.74 29.59 -7.86
N VAL A 37 -13.39 29.74 -9.03
CA VAL A 37 -14.53 30.63 -9.22
C VAL A 37 -15.78 30.11 -8.47
N LYS A 38 -15.95 28.79 -8.37
CA LYS A 38 -17.12 28.16 -7.71
C LYS A 38 -16.97 27.91 -6.21
N MET A 39 -15.76 27.80 -5.65
CA MET A 39 -15.51 27.53 -4.22
C MET A 39 -15.70 28.76 -3.31
N GLY A 40 -15.92 29.96 -3.88
CA GLY A 40 -16.43 31.11 -3.12
C GLY A 40 -17.93 30.99 -2.79
N LYS A 41 -18.60 32.12 -2.52
CA LYS A 41 -20.08 32.23 -2.38
C LYS A 41 -20.87 31.88 -3.68
N GLY A 42 -20.22 31.25 -4.65
CA GLY A 42 -20.61 31.09 -6.05
C GLY A 42 -21.81 30.19 -6.35
N PRO A 43 -22.11 29.06 -5.67
CA PRO A 43 -23.20 28.19 -6.12
C PRO A 43 -24.59 28.82 -5.92
N ALA A 44 -24.75 29.69 -4.91
CA ALA A 44 -25.98 30.45 -4.71
C ALA A 44 -26.07 31.62 -5.70
N THR A 45 -24.96 32.34 -5.90
CA THR A 45 -24.88 33.51 -6.77
C THR A 45 -25.00 33.16 -8.25
N VAL A 46 -24.40 32.05 -8.72
CA VAL A 46 -24.52 31.60 -10.12
C VAL A 46 -25.96 31.15 -10.41
N LYS A 47 -26.63 30.48 -9.48
CA LYS A 47 -28.04 30.12 -9.62
C LYS A 47 -28.97 31.33 -9.65
N THR A 48 -28.68 32.35 -8.84
CA THR A 48 -29.45 33.62 -8.87
C THR A 48 -29.19 34.42 -10.13
N ILE A 49 -27.94 34.52 -10.60
CA ILE A 49 -27.57 35.22 -11.83
C ILE A 49 -28.18 34.53 -13.07
N ALA A 50 -28.15 33.19 -13.12
CA ALA A 50 -28.82 32.45 -14.19
C ALA A 50 -30.35 32.68 -14.16
N GLY A 51 -30.94 32.73 -12.95
CA GLY A 51 -32.34 33.06 -12.76
C GLY A 51 -32.69 34.47 -13.23
N THR A 52 -31.91 35.48 -12.85
CA THR A 52 -32.14 36.88 -13.25
C THR A 52 -31.96 37.06 -14.75
N MET A 53 -30.91 36.48 -15.36
CA MET A 53 -30.72 36.55 -16.82
C MET A 53 -31.83 35.81 -17.59
N SER A 54 -32.36 34.70 -17.07
CA SER A 54 -33.50 33.98 -17.67
C SER A 54 -34.78 34.82 -17.65
N VAL A 55 -35.04 35.53 -16.56
CA VAL A 55 -36.17 36.48 -16.45
C VAL A 55 -36.00 37.66 -17.43
N ILE A 56 -34.78 38.19 -17.55
CA ILE A 56 -34.48 39.29 -18.49
C ILE A 56 -34.66 38.83 -19.95
N LEU A 57 -34.28 37.60 -20.28
CA LEU A 57 -34.55 37.01 -21.59
C LEU A 57 -36.04 36.87 -21.87
N LEU A 58 -36.82 36.35 -20.92
CA LEU A 58 -38.26 36.20 -21.08
C LEU A 58 -38.95 37.56 -21.28
N SER A 59 -38.51 38.59 -20.56
CA SER A 59 -38.96 39.98 -20.76
C SER A 59 -38.61 40.52 -22.15
N SER A 60 -37.44 40.18 -22.67
CA SER A 60 -37.01 40.59 -24.01
C SER A 60 -37.81 39.89 -25.12
N VAL A 61 -38.07 38.58 -24.97
CA VAL A 61 -38.91 37.80 -25.89
C VAL A 61 -40.36 38.29 -25.90
N THR A 62 -40.93 38.62 -24.74
CA THR A 62 -42.29 39.17 -24.69
C THR A 62 -42.38 40.57 -25.29
N SER A 63 -41.31 41.37 -25.22
CA SER A 63 -41.22 42.68 -25.87
C SER A 63 -41.17 42.56 -27.40
N ILE A 64 -40.41 41.58 -27.90
CA ILE A 64 -40.39 41.16 -29.31
C ILE A 64 -41.80 40.72 -29.73
N LEU A 65 -42.45 39.79 -29.02
CA LEU A 65 -43.82 39.38 -29.37
C LEU A 65 -44.85 40.53 -29.35
N LYS A 66 -44.69 41.51 -28.45
CA LYS A 66 -45.53 42.72 -28.40
C LYS A 66 -45.29 43.64 -29.61
N ILE A 67 -44.05 43.81 -30.07
CA ILE A 67 -43.72 44.64 -31.24
C ILE A 67 -44.26 43.97 -32.53
N GLN A 68 -44.16 42.64 -32.64
CA GLN A 68 -44.75 41.89 -33.75
C GLN A 68 -46.28 41.97 -33.76
N ASN A 69 -46.92 41.81 -32.60
CA ASN A 69 -48.38 41.92 -32.48
C ASN A 69 -48.88 43.36 -32.69
N LYS A 70 -48.09 44.38 -32.36
CA LYS A 70 -48.41 45.78 -32.69
C LYS A 70 -48.24 46.05 -34.19
N GLY A 71 -47.20 45.51 -34.81
CA GLY A 71 -47.00 45.60 -36.26
C GLY A 71 -48.06 44.90 -37.09
N ALA A 72 -48.49 43.71 -36.66
CA ALA A 72 -49.59 42.97 -37.27
C ALA A 72 -50.95 43.69 -37.13
N LYS A 73 -51.14 44.49 -36.07
CA LYS A 73 -52.39 45.23 -35.82
C LYS A 73 -52.42 46.64 -36.44
N LEU A 74 -51.28 47.30 -36.66
CA LEU A 74 -51.21 48.67 -37.19
C LEU A 74 -50.84 48.77 -38.68
N GLY A 75 -50.48 47.68 -39.36
CA GLY A 75 -50.36 47.64 -40.84
C GLY A 75 -49.32 48.57 -41.48
N THR A 76 -48.57 49.34 -40.70
CA THR A 76 -47.52 50.25 -41.16
C THR A 76 -46.29 50.04 -40.28
N MET A 77 -45.32 49.28 -40.79
CA MET A 77 -44.03 49.10 -40.12
C MET A 77 -43.15 50.31 -40.48
N THR A 78 -42.93 51.19 -39.51
CA THR A 78 -42.00 52.30 -39.63
C THR A 78 -40.58 51.77 -39.89
N PRO A 79 -39.78 52.32 -40.81
CA PRO A 79 -38.43 51.81 -41.14
C PRO A 79 -37.49 51.76 -39.92
N MET A 80 -37.76 52.57 -38.89
CA MET A 80 -37.07 52.54 -37.61
C MET A 80 -37.37 51.27 -36.80
N ASP A 81 -38.61 50.77 -36.82
CA ASP A 81 -39.02 49.57 -36.09
C ASP A 81 -38.44 48.30 -36.70
N GLN A 82 -38.18 48.28 -38.01
CA GLN A 82 -37.53 47.16 -38.70
C GLN A 82 -36.06 46.99 -38.28
N VAL A 83 -35.33 48.09 -38.08
CA VAL A 83 -33.93 48.06 -37.61
C VAL A 83 -33.88 47.71 -36.13
N LEU A 84 -34.80 48.26 -35.33
CA LEU A 84 -34.91 47.97 -33.91
C LEU A 84 -35.26 46.49 -33.65
N TRP A 85 -36.17 45.93 -34.47
CA TRP A 85 -36.53 44.52 -34.42
C TRP A 85 -35.35 43.58 -34.66
N ARG A 86 -34.60 43.78 -35.76
CA ARG A 86 -33.47 42.92 -36.11
C ARG A 86 -32.38 42.95 -35.04
N THR A 87 -32.15 44.13 -34.46
CA THR A 87 -31.12 44.33 -33.43
C THR A 87 -31.51 43.66 -32.12
N HIS A 88 -32.74 43.86 -31.63
CA HIS A 88 -33.23 43.19 -30.41
C HIS A 88 -33.41 41.68 -30.57
N LEU A 89 -33.82 41.23 -31.76
CA LEU A 89 -33.92 39.81 -32.10
C LEU A 89 -32.53 39.15 -32.04
N LEU A 90 -31.53 39.77 -32.69
CA LEU A 90 -30.16 39.29 -32.69
C LEU A 90 -29.59 39.26 -31.27
N GLU A 91 -29.73 40.36 -30.51
CA GLU A 91 -29.25 40.47 -29.13
C GLU A 91 -29.90 39.45 -28.19
N THR A 92 -31.21 39.23 -28.30
CA THR A 92 -31.94 38.22 -27.50
C THR A 92 -31.51 36.81 -27.84
N SER A 93 -31.35 36.49 -29.14
CA SER A 93 -30.88 35.16 -29.57
C SER A 93 -29.46 34.87 -29.10
N LEU A 94 -28.58 35.89 -29.12
CA LEU A 94 -27.19 35.79 -28.70
C LEU A 94 -27.07 35.65 -27.18
N MET A 95 -27.86 36.41 -26.42
CA MET A 95 -27.95 36.28 -24.96
C MET A 95 -28.52 34.92 -24.55
N GLY A 96 -29.52 34.39 -25.27
CA GLY A 96 -30.03 33.03 -25.07
C GLY A 96 -28.98 31.95 -25.31
N PHE A 97 -28.20 32.09 -26.38
CA PHE A 97 -27.14 31.13 -26.71
C PHE A 97 -25.98 31.15 -25.69
N SER A 98 -25.57 32.33 -25.22
CA SER A 98 -24.55 32.44 -24.17
C SER A 98 -25.02 31.81 -22.85
N LEU A 99 -26.27 32.04 -22.43
CA LEU A 99 -26.80 31.36 -21.24
C LEU A 99 -26.87 29.84 -21.41
N PHE A 100 -27.23 29.36 -22.60
CA PHE A 100 -27.25 27.94 -22.88
C PHE A 100 -25.84 27.33 -22.82
N LEU A 101 -24.84 28.00 -23.39
CA LEU A 101 -23.43 27.60 -23.30
C LEU A 101 -22.93 27.60 -21.86
N GLY A 102 -23.19 28.67 -21.10
CA GLY A 102 -22.83 28.74 -19.68
C GLY A 102 -23.46 27.61 -18.86
N PHE A 103 -24.72 27.27 -19.11
CA PHE A 103 -25.40 26.14 -18.49
C PHE A 103 -24.79 24.78 -18.89
N LEU A 104 -24.45 24.58 -20.17
CA LEU A 104 -23.76 23.39 -20.63
C LEU A 104 -22.39 23.24 -19.97
N ILE A 105 -21.63 24.34 -19.84
CA ILE A 105 -20.33 24.35 -19.14
C ILE A 105 -20.51 23.99 -17.66
N ASP A 106 -21.53 24.53 -16.98
CA ASP A 106 -21.84 24.21 -15.58
C ASP A 106 -22.13 22.71 -15.38
N ARG A 107 -23.01 22.16 -16.23
CA ARG A 107 -23.40 20.75 -16.20
C ARG A 107 -22.22 19.84 -16.57
N MET A 108 -21.46 20.19 -17.60
CA MET A 108 -20.24 19.48 -17.98
C MET A 108 -19.26 19.46 -16.82
N HIS A 109 -18.95 20.61 -16.22
CA HIS A 109 -18.06 20.68 -15.07
C HIS A 109 -18.48 19.76 -13.93
N HIS A 110 -19.78 19.68 -13.60
CA HIS A 110 -20.27 18.75 -12.59
C HIS A 110 -19.96 17.28 -12.93
N TYR A 111 -20.18 16.87 -14.18
CA TYR A 111 -19.80 15.52 -14.64
C TYR A 111 -18.28 15.29 -14.61
N LEU A 112 -17.48 16.28 -15.02
CA LEU A 112 -16.03 16.17 -15.04
C LEU A 112 -15.45 16.12 -13.62
N GLN A 113 -16.02 16.87 -12.66
CA GLN A 113 -15.63 16.84 -11.26
C GLN A 113 -15.91 15.45 -10.65
N LYS A 114 -17.06 14.83 -10.98
CA LYS A 114 -17.37 13.46 -10.55
C LYS A 114 -16.36 12.46 -11.12
N LEU A 115 -16.01 12.58 -12.40
CA LEU A 115 -15.01 11.73 -13.05
C LEU A 115 -13.61 11.92 -12.46
N ASN A 116 -13.23 13.15 -12.13
CA ASN A 116 -11.95 13.44 -11.50
C ASN A 116 -11.86 12.92 -10.08
N ARG A 117 -12.91 13.06 -9.26
CA ARG A 117 -12.97 12.48 -7.91
C ARG A 117 -12.83 10.95 -7.97
N LEU A 118 -13.53 10.30 -8.90
CA LEU A 118 -13.39 8.86 -9.14
C LEU A 118 -11.97 8.49 -9.57
N ARG A 119 -11.34 9.28 -10.43
CA ARG A 119 -9.95 9.07 -10.86
C ARG A 119 -8.93 9.32 -9.76
N GLY A 120 -9.14 10.34 -8.92
CA GLY A 120 -8.29 10.63 -7.77
C GLY A 120 -8.33 9.52 -6.73
N ASN A 121 -9.53 9.01 -6.43
CA ASN A 121 -9.70 7.87 -5.53
C ASN A 121 -9.09 6.58 -6.13
N ALA A 122 -9.24 6.36 -7.43
CA ALA A 122 -8.58 5.25 -8.11
C ALA A 122 -7.05 5.42 -8.16
N GLY A 123 -6.55 6.66 -8.22
CA GLY A 123 -5.13 6.99 -8.13
C GLY A 123 -4.56 6.71 -6.74
N ALA A 124 -5.25 7.13 -5.69
CA ALA A 124 -4.89 6.82 -4.30
C ALA A 124 -4.90 5.31 -4.05
N SER A 125 -5.93 4.60 -4.53
CA SER A 125 -5.98 3.13 -4.45
C SER A 125 -4.86 2.45 -5.23
N LYS A 126 -4.44 2.99 -6.38
CA LYS A 126 -3.27 2.49 -7.12
C LYS A 126 -1.96 2.73 -6.36
N GLU A 127 -1.79 3.91 -5.76
CA GLU A 127 -0.59 4.24 -4.99
C GLU A 127 -0.49 3.37 -3.71
N GLU A 128 -1.62 3.15 -3.02
CA GLU A 128 -1.71 2.22 -1.90
C GLU A 128 -1.42 0.78 -2.35
N PHE A 129 -1.95 0.37 -3.50
CA PHE A 129 -1.68 -0.95 -4.07
C PHE A 129 -0.19 -1.13 -4.44
N GLU A 130 0.46 -0.10 -4.99
CA GLU A 130 1.90 -0.13 -5.27
C GLU A 130 2.73 -0.19 -3.98
N LYS A 131 2.35 0.53 -2.92
CA LYS A 131 3.00 0.44 -1.60
C LYS A 131 2.86 -0.96 -1.00
N LEU A 132 1.64 -1.51 -1.00
CA LEU A 132 1.37 -2.87 -0.52
C LEU A 132 2.09 -3.93 -1.36
N GLN A 133 2.23 -3.73 -2.67
CA GLN A 133 2.97 -4.64 -3.54
C GLN A 133 4.47 -4.64 -3.22
N LYS A 134 5.07 -3.47 -2.97
CA LYS A 134 6.47 -3.36 -2.54
C LYS A 134 6.69 -4.02 -1.19
N GLU A 135 5.78 -3.81 -0.23
CA GLU A 135 5.85 -4.45 1.08
C GLU A 135 5.72 -5.98 0.98
N ARG A 136 4.80 -6.48 0.16
CA ARG A 136 4.68 -7.93 -0.11
C ARG A 136 5.94 -8.53 -0.72
N ALA A 137 6.62 -7.82 -1.62
CA ALA A 137 7.87 -8.29 -2.20
C ALA A 137 8.98 -8.40 -1.15
N GLN A 138 9.11 -7.41 -0.26
CA GLN A 138 10.06 -7.44 0.85
C GLN A 138 9.77 -8.55 1.85
N LEU A 139 8.49 -8.79 2.18
CA LEU A 139 8.09 -9.89 3.06
C LEU A 139 8.43 -11.25 2.47
N LYS A 140 8.20 -11.45 1.17
CA LYS A 140 8.59 -12.68 0.48
C LYS A 140 10.10 -12.92 0.52
N GLU A 141 10.90 -11.89 0.31
CA GLU A 141 12.36 -12.00 0.39
C GLU A 141 12.83 -12.40 1.80
N LYS A 142 12.25 -11.77 2.84
CA LYS A 142 12.51 -12.14 4.24
C LYS A 142 12.07 -13.56 4.58
N GLU A 143 10.93 -13.99 4.05
CA GLU A 143 10.42 -15.36 4.23
C GLU A 143 11.35 -16.38 3.55
N GLU A 144 11.86 -16.09 2.35
CA GLU A 144 12.86 -16.94 1.69
C GLU A 144 14.17 -17.01 2.48
N GLN A 145 14.67 -15.88 3.00
CA GLN A 145 15.86 -15.85 3.85
C GLN A 145 15.66 -16.67 5.13
N ALA A 146 14.55 -16.47 5.84
CA ALA A 146 14.19 -17.25 7.02
C ALA A 146 14.06 -18.75 6.71
N SER A 147 13.49 -19.10 5.55
CA SER A 147 13.38 -20.51 5.12
C SER A 147 14.74 -21.16 4.88
N LYS A 148 15.73 -20.40 4.38
CA LYS A 148 17.11 -20.87 4.18
C LYS A 148 17.81 -21.05 5.53
N GLU A 149 17.64 -20.10 6.45
CA GLU A 149 18.18 -20.19 7.81
C GLU A 149 17.60 -21.39 8.57
N ILE A 150 16.29 -21.62 8.49
CA ILE A 150 15.64 -22.78 9.11
C ILE A 150 16.20 -24.09 8.57
N LYS A 151 16.44 -24.20 7.26
CA LYS A 151 17.05 -25.40 6.66
C LYS A 151 18.48 -25.61 7.17
N LEU A 152 19.28 -24.55 7.25
CA LEU A 152 20.65 -24.61 7.75
C LEU A 152 20.68 -25.03 9.23
N LEU A 153 19.81 -24.44 10.05
CA LEU A 153 19.66 -24.83 11.46
C LEU A 153 19.21 -26.28 11.61
N GLN A 154 18.30 -26.75 10.76
CA GLN A 154 17.86 -28.14 10.76
C GLN A 154 18.98 -29.12 10.39
N GLU A 155 19.83 -28.76 9.42
CA GLU A 155 21.04 -29.53 9.09
C GLU A 155 22.02 -29.57 10.28
N GLN A 156 22.29 -28.42 10.92
CA GLN A 156 23.16 -28.36 12.11
C GLN A 156 22.62 -29.18 13.28
N ILE A 157 21.31 -29.16 13.51
CA ILE A 157 20.67 -30.00 14.54
C ILE A 157 20.88 -31.48 14.21
N SER A 158 20.77 -31.87 12.94
CA SER A 158 20.97 -33.26 12.53
C SER A 158 22.41 -33.74 12.74
N THR A 159 23.41 -32.90 12.43
CA THR A 159 24.82 -33.23 12.63
C THR A 159 25.16 -33.31 14.11
N LEU A 160 24.72 -32.31 14.90
CA LEU A 160 24.91 -32.31 16.36
C LEU A 160 24.24 -33.52 17.03
N THR A 161 23.05 -33.91 16.57
CA THR A 161 22.35 -35.10 17.07
C THR A 161 23.13 -36.38 16.76
N GLN A 162 23.74 -36.46 15.57
CA GLN A 162 24.56 -37.61 15.19
C GLN A 162 25.84 -37.68 16.03
N ASP A 163 26.51 -36.55 16.27
CA ASP A 163 27.73 -36.51 17.07
C ASP A 163 27.45 -36.76 18.55
N LEU A 164 26.32 -36.30 19.09
CA LEU A 164 25.86 -36.69 20.42
C LEU A 164 25.63 -38.20 20.54
N LYS A 165 25.05 -38.85 19.52
CA LYS A 165 24.90 -40.32 19.52
C LYS A 165 26.25 -41.03 19.51
N LYS A 166 27.22 -40.57 18.71
CA LYS A 166 28.57 -41.14 18.69
C LYS A 166 29.27 -40.97 20.04
N LEU A 167 29.25 -39.77 20.62
CA LEU A 167 29.83 -39.49 21.93
C LEU A 167 29.19 -40.34 23.03
N LYS A 168 27.87 -40.55 22.97
CA LYS A 168 27.18 -41.43 23.92
C LYS A 168 27.66 -42.88 23.82
N LEU A 169 27.83 -43.40 22.60
CA LEU A 169 28.38 -44.75 22.40
C LEU A 169 29.84 -44.85 22.87
N GLU A 170 30.66 -43.82 22.61
CA GLU A 170 32.04 -43.77 23.07
C GLU A 170 32.12 -43.71 24.60
N ALA A 171 31.21 -42.97 25.25
CA ALA A 171 31.10 -42.93 26.71
C ALA A 171 30.71 -44.30 27.27
N GLU A 172 29.69 -44.96 26.73
CA GLU A 172 29.29 -46.31 27.15
C GLU A 172 30.42 -47.35 26.95
N GLU A 173 31.23 -47.21 25.89
CA GLU A 173 32.38 -48.07 25.67
C GLU A 173 33.50 -47.80 26.69
N LYS A 174 33.77 -46.54 27.01
CA LYS A 174 34.74 -46.15 28.04
C LYS A 174 34.30 -46.59 29.42
N ASP A 175 33.02 -46.48 29.76
CA ASP A 175 32.47 -46.95 31.04
C ASP A 175 32.68 -48.46 31.20
N LYS A 176 32.39 -49.26 30.16
CA LYS A 176 32.69 -50.70 30.18
C LYS A 176 34.18 -50.99 30.36
N LYS A 177 35.04 -50.23 29.68
CA LYS A 177 36.50 -50.37 29.84
C LYS A 177 36.92 -50.04 31.27
N VAL A 178 36.37 -48.99 31.87
CA VAL A 178 36.61 -48.62 33.27
C VAL A 178 36.14 -49.74 34.19
N GLU A 179 34.92 -50.26 34.03
CA GLU A 179 34.41 -51.40 34.83
C GLU A 179 35.32 -52.63 34.73
N THR A 180 35.79 -52.98 33.52
CA THR A 180 36.73 -54.11 33.36
C THR A 180 38.08 -53.83 34.02
N ALA A 181 38.60 -52.60 33.91
CA ALA A 181 39.86 -52.20 34.53
C ALA A 181 39.75 -52.20 36.07
N GLU A 182 38.63 -51.74 36.62
CA GLU A 182 38.33 -51.79 38.04
C GLU A 182 38.25 -53.24 38.54
N ALA A 183 37.56 -54.13 37.81
CA ALA A 183 37.53 -55.56 38.13
C ALA A 183 38.93 -56.18 38.12
N HIS A 184 39.77 -55.81 37.14
CA HIS A 184 41.17 -56.24 37.09
C HIS A 184 41.96 -55.73 38.28
N VAL A 185 41.82 -54.45 38.66
CA VAL A 185 42.48 -53.88 39.85
C VAL A 185 42.05 -54.60 41.13
N VAL A 186 40.76 -54.89 41.29
CA VAL A 186 40.23 -55.64 42.45
C VAL A 186 40.80 -57.06 42.48
N SER A 187 40.86 -57.76 41.34
CA SER A 187 41.47 -59.09 41.27
C SER A 187 42.96 -59.08 41.60
N LEU A 188 43.71 -58.08 41.12
CA LEU A 188 45.13 -57.91 41.41
C LEU A 188 45.35 -57.56 42.89
N GLN A 189 44.52 -56.70 43.48
CA GLN A 189 44.55 -56.43 44.91
C GLN A 189 44.31 -57.70 45.73
N LYS A 190 43.36 -58.55 45.31
CA LYS A 190 43.10 -59.83 45.97
C LYS A 190 44.29 -60.79 45.84
N GLN A 191 44.86 -60.92 44.65
CA GLN A 191 46.07 -61.72 44.44
C GLN A 191 47.24 -61.22 45.28
N ALA A 192 47.45 -59.90 45.36
CA ALA A 192 48.49 -59.30 46.17
C ALA A 192 48.26 -59.55 47.68
N ALA A 193 47.00 -59.48 48.15
CA ALA A 193 46.65 -59.81 49.52
C ALA A 193 46.89 -61.29 49.84
N ASP A 194 46.53 -62.21 48.94
CA ASP A 194 46.80 -63.64 49.08
C ASP A 194 48.32 -63.92 49.11
N LEU A 195 49.10 -63.27 48.23
CA LEU A 195 50.56 -63.40 48.21
C LEU A 195 51.21 -62.87 49.50
N LEU A 196 50.66 -61.80 50.06
CA LEU A 196 51.13 -61.22 51.32
C LEU A 196 50.86 -62.18 52.49
N LEU A 197 49.71 -62.84 52.52
CA LEU A 197 49.41 -63.90 53.48
C LEU A 197 50.33 -65.11 53.34
N GLU A 198 50.64 -65.54 52.10
CA GLU A 198 51.63 -66.61 51.87
C GLU A 198 53.03 -66.21 52.32
N TYR A 199 53.42 -64.96 52.08
CA TYR A 199 54.69 -64.42 52.55
C TYR A 199 54.78 -64.43 54.08
N ASP A 200 53.76 -63.94 54.78
CA ASP A 200 53.70 -63.96 56.25
C ASP A 200 53.79 -65.40 56.79
N ARG A 201 53.06 -66.35 56.17
CA ARG A 201 53.10 -67.76 56.54
C ARG A 201 54.49 -68.39 56.33
N LEU A 202 55.15 -68.12 55.20
CA LEU A 202 56.51 -68.58 54.92
C LEU A 202 57.54 -67.98 55.89
N LEU A 203 57.31 -66.74 56.32
CA LEU A 203 58.16 -66.06 57.30
C LEU A 203 58.02 -66.69 58.69
N GLU A 204 56.79 -67.04 59.09
CA GLU A 204 56.50 -67.81 60.31
C GLU A 204 57.13 -69.21 60.26
N ASP A 205 56.98 -69.94 59.15
CA ASP A 205 57.62 -71.26 58.97
C ASP A 205 59.15 -71.16 59.01
N ASN A 206 59.76 -70.12 58.43
CA ASN A 206 61.21 -69.88 58.52
C ASN A 206 61.65 -69.63 59.97
N GLN A 207 60.90 -68.84 60.74
CA GLN A 207 61.17 -68.61 62.16
C GLN A 207 61.07 -69.91 62.96
N ASN A 208 60.04 -70.72 62.70
CA ASN A 208 59.86 -72.03 63.34
C ASN A 208 61.03 -72.97 63.03
N LEU A 209 61.48 -73.02 61.77
CA LEU A 209 62.64 -73.82 61.35
C LEU A 209 63.94 -73.33 62.00
N GLN A 210 64.18 -72.02 62.11
CA GLN A 210 65.33 -71.48 62.84
C GLN A 210 65.28 -71.86 64.32
N THR A 211 64.10 -71.82 64.94
CA THR A 211 63.89 -72.22 66.34
C THR A 211 64.15 -73.72 66.54
N GLN A 212 63.72 -74.57 65.60
CA GLN A 212 64.03 -76.00 65.59
C GLN A 212 65.53 -76.27 65.40
N ALA A 213 66.19 -75.58 64.47
CA ALA A 213 67.63 -75.73 64.22
C ALA A 213 68.49 -75.29 65.42
N LEU A 214 68.04 -74.28 66.18
CA LEU A 214 68.65 -73.88 67.45
C LEU A 214 68.42 -74.91 68.57
N GLY A 215 67.28 -75.62 68.56
CA GLY A 215 66.98 -76.71 69.49
C GLY A 215 67.78 -78.00 69.28
N PHE A 216 68.25 -78.28 68.05
CA PHE A 216 69.08 -79.45 67.73
C PHE A 216 70.58 -79.26 68.01
N ARG A 217 71.00 -78.09 68.52
CA ARG A 217 72.40 -77.77 68.84
C ARG A 217 72.71 -77.77 70.35
N GLY A 218 71.82 -78.35 71.16
CA GLY A 218 71.97 -78.54 72.61
C GLY A 218 72.09 -80.01 72.99
#